data_AF-S7UYD8-F1
#
_entry.id   AF-S7UYD8-F1
#
_cell.length_a   1.000
_cell.length_b   1.000
_cell.length_c   1.000
_cell.angle_alpha   90.00
_cell.angle_beta   90.00
_cell.angle_gamma   90.00
#
_symmetry.space_group_name_H-M   'P 1'
#
loop_
_entity.id
_entity.type
_entity.pdbx_description
1 polymer ?
#
loop_
_entity_poly.entity_id
_entity_poly.type
_entity_poly.pdbx_seq_one_letter_code
_entity_poly.pdbx_strand_id
1 'polypeptide(L)'
;MGASLGWVVVCSLLGLWDQAQPLYQIVLFAYVTLGALASFGSFGYLVGRHEQRFAELSLVDHLTRAYNTRYFHETLKAEFANAARYERPLALILLDLDHFKQVNDTHGHPAGDEVLKSVVEIVRSLVRSGDTLARVGGEEFAVIMPNSDSAAGFALAERIRLRVKQRPVALPDGGRITIRVSVGVAATDKMEVETFTALFAAVDDALYAAKQAGRDRVVVADHSGAALAALADDSHARTAEQAEQENIKRAYGAMDE
;
A
#
# COMPACT_ATOMS: atom_id res chain seq x y z
N MET A 1 -27.06 6.92 -24.80
CA MET A 1 -27.51 7.40 -26.13
C MET A 1 -28.57 6.51 -26.80
N GLY A 2 -28.66 5.20 -26.48
CA GLY A 2 -29.58 4.29 -27.19
C GLY A 2 -31.07 4.57 -27.04
N ALA A 3 -31.55 4.92 -25.84
CA ALA A 3 -32.99 5.09 -25.58
C ALA A 3 -33.60 6.35 -26.24
N SER A 4 -32.86 7.45 -26.26
CA SER A 4 -33.27 8.71 -26.88
C SER A 4 -33.28 8.65 -28.42
N LEU A 5 -32.29 7.97 -29.01
CA LEU A 5 -32.27 7.69 -30.45
C LEU A 5 -33.38 6.71 -30.85
N GLY A 6 -33.66 5.70 -30.02
CA GLY A 6 -34.77 4.76 -30.25
C GLY A 6 -36.13 5.44 -30.33
N TRP A 7 -36.39 6.43 -29.48
CA TRP A 7 -37.63 7.21 -29.53
C TRP A 7 -37.77 8.02 -30.83
N VAL A 8 -36.69 8.68 -31.27
CA VAL A 8 -36.65 9.43 -32.54
C VAL A 8 -36.91 8.50 -33.74
N VAL A 9 -36.37 7.28 -33.72
CA VAL A 9 -36.59 6.27 -34.76
C VAL A 9 -38.05 5.79 -34.77
N VAL A 10 -38.67 5.51 -33.62
CA VAL A 10 -40.07 5.11 -33.52
C VAL A 10 -41.01 6.21 -34.04
N CYS A 11 -40.78 7.47 -33.64
CA CYS A 11 -41.57 8.59 -34.13
C CYS A 11 -41.44 8.77 -35.65
N SER A 12 -40.23 8.55 -36.20
CA SER A 12 -39.96 8.66 -37.64
C SER A 12 -40.57 7.52 -38.45
N LEU A 13 -40.54 6.29 -37.93
CA LEU A 13 -41.11 5.11 -38.61
C LEU A 13 -42.63 5.09 -38.58
N LEU A 14 -43.25 5.57 -37.50
CA LEU A 14 -44.70 5.56 -37.34
C LEU A 14 -45.37 6.88 -37.78
N GLY A 15 -44.62 7.85 -38.29
CA GLY A 15 -45.15 9.13 -38.77
C GLY A 15 -45.81 9.97 -37.66
N LEU A 16 -45.44 9.75 -36.40
CA LEU A 16 -46.11 10.32 -35.22
C LEU A 16 -45.68 11.78 -34.92
N TRP A 17 -44.83 12.37 -35.77
CA TRP A 17 -44.31 13.72 -35.59
C TRP A 17 -45.42 14.78 -35.55
N ASP A 18 -46.46 14.61 -36.38
CA ASP A 18 -47.52 15.62 -36.58
C ASP A 18 -48.75 15.41 -35.68
N GLN A 19 -48.84 14.28 -34.97
CA GLN A 19 -50.04 13.91 -34.20
C GLN A 19 -49.97 14.23 -32.70
N ALA A 20 -48.79 14.58 -32.17
CA ALA A 20 -48.61 14.88 -30.76
C ALA A 20 -48.22 16.35 -30.55
N GLN A 21 -48.79 17.00 -29.53
CA GLN A 21 -48.41 18.35 -29.13
C GLN A 21 -46.89 18.40 -28.86
N PRO A 22 -46.15 19.41 -29.37
CA PRO A 22 -44.68 19.45 -29.28
C PRO A 22 -44.19 19.46 -27.83
N LEU A 23 -44.97 20.05 -26.91
CA LEU A 23 -44.69 20.01 -25.48
C LEU A 23 -44.66 18.58 -24.92
N TYR A 24 -45.56 17.71 -25.36
CA TYR A 24 -45.62 16.31 -24.91
C TYR A 24 -44.39 15.52 -25.36
N GLN A 25 -43.93 15.72 -26.60
CA GLN A 25 -42.72 15.08 -27.11
C GLN A 25 -41.46 15.51 -26.35
N ILE A 26 -41.33 16.81 -26.02
CA ILE A 26 -40.22 17.34 -25.23
C ILE A 26 -40.23 16.75 -23.82
N VAL A 27 -41.40 16.73 -23.16
CA VAL A 27 -41.55 16.20 -21.79
C VAL A 27 -41.20 14.71 -21.75
N LEU A 28 -41.69 13.92 -22.71
CA LEU A 28 -41.41 12.48 -22.76
C LEU A 28 -39.93 12.19 -23.05
N PHE A 29 -39.31 12.96 -23.96
CA PHE A 29 -37.88 12.85 -24.24
C PHE A 29 -37.02 13.18 -23.02
N ALA A 30 -37.36 14.27 -22.30
CA ALA A 30 -36.69 14.65 -21.07
C ALA A 30 -36.84 13.56 -19.99
N TYR A 31 -38.06 13.02 -19.83
CA TYR A 31 -38.36 11.95 -18.89
C TYR A 31 -37.52 10.68 -19.16
N VAL A 32 -37.50 10.18 -20.40
CA VAL A 32 -36.74 8.99 -20.78
C VAL A 32 -35.24 9.22 -20.62
N THR A 33 -34.74 10.41 -20.97
CA THR A 33 -33.32 10.74 -20.87
C THR A 33 -32.87 10.83 -19.41
N LEU A 34 -33.64 11.48 -18.55
CA LEU A 34 -33.36 11.57 -17.11
C LEU A 34 -33.44 10.19 -16.44
N GLY A 35 -34.45 9.38 -16.79
CA GLY A 35 -34.58 8.01 -16.28
C GLY A 35 -33.41 7.13 -16.70
N ALA A 36 -32.94 7.26 -17.95
CA ALA A 36 -31.76 6.55 -18.42
C ALA A 36 -30.49 7.01 -17.68
N LEU A 37 -30.27 8.32 -17.52
CA LEU A 37 -29.12 8.85 -16.78
C LEU A 37 -29.10 8.36 -15.33
N ALA A 38 -30.24 8.40 -14.65
CA ALA A 38 -30.37 7.89 -13.28
C ALA A 38 -30.08 6.39 -13.20
N SER A 39 -30.61 5.61 -14.15
CA SER A 39 -30.41 4.16 -14.19
C SER A 39 -28.95 3.79 -14.47
N PHE A 40 -28.32 4.42 -15.47
CA PHE A 40 -26.90 4.17 -15.80
C PHE A 40 -25.96 4.68 -14.71
N GLY A 41 -26.26 5.83 -14.10
CA GLY A 41 -25.48 6.36 -12.97
C GLY A 41 -25.58 5.46 -11.74
N SER A 42 -26.79 5.04 -11.37
CA SER A 42 -27.02 4.10 -10.25
C SER A 42 -26.36 2.75 -10.50
N PHE A 43 -26.48 2.20 -11.71
CA PHE A 43 -25.84 0.94 -12.09
C PHE A 43 -24.31 1.05 -12.04
N GLY A 44 -23.73 2.11 -12.61
CA GLY A 44 -22.28 2.35 -12.55
C GLY A 44 -21.78 2.49 -11.12
N TYR A 45 -22.52 3.19 -10.26
CA TYR A 45 -22.21 3.31 -8.84
C TYR A 45 -22.28 1.97 -8.09
N LEU A 46 -23.30 1.16 -8.37
CA LEU A 46 -23.47 -0.16 -7.75
C LEU A 46 -22.31 -1.09 -8.13
N VAL A 47 -21.98 -1.15 -9.42
CA VAL A 47 -20.89 -1.97 -9.96
C VAL A 47 -19.55 -1.54 -9.36
N GLY A 48 -19.27 -0.23 -9.34
CA GLY A 48 -18.04 0.29 -8.73
C GLY A 48 -17.89 -0.09 -7.26
N ARG A 49 -19.00 -0.10 -6.50
CA ARG A 49 -19.00 -0.57 -5.10
C ARG A 49 -18.76 -2.06 -4.94
N HIS A 50 -19.24 -2.89 -5.86
CA HIS A 50 -18.98 -4.32 -5.80
C HIS A 50 -17.51 -4.63 -6.04
N GLU A 51 -16.88 -3.95 -6.98
CA GLU A 51 -15.46 -4.10 -7.28
C GLU A 51 -14.57 -3.67 -6.10
N GLN A 52 -14.91 -2.55 -5.45
CA GLN A 52 -14.25 -2.12 -4.22
C GLN A 52 -14.42 -3.13 -3.07
N ARG A 53 -15.64 -3.68 -2.87
CA ARG A 53 -15.87 -4.70 -1.85
C ARG A 53 -15.10 -5.99 -2.12
N PHE A 54 -14.98 -6.42 -3.37
CA PHE A 54 -14.16 -7.58 -3.71
C PHE A 54 -12.67 -7.33 -3.46
N ALA A 55 -12.17 -6.13 -3.75
CA ALA A 55 -10.81 -5.73 -3.41
C ALA A 55 -10.58 -5.70 -1.89
N GLU A 56 -11.55 -5.18 -1.12
CA GLU A 56 -11.51 -5.13 0.35
C GLU A 56 -11.58 -6.50 1.04
N LEU A 57 -12.29 -7.45 0.42
CA LEU A 57 -12.43 -8.84 0.90
C LEU A 57 -11.32 -9.76 0.41
N SER A 58 -10.59 -9.38 -0.64
CA SER A 58 -9.43 -10.13 -1.08
C SER A 58 -8.33 -10.03 -0.02
N LEU A 59 -7.74 -11.16 0.36
CA LEU A 59 -6.55 -11.19 1.22
C LEU A 59 -5.25 -11.02 0.44
N VAL A 60 -5.34 -11.04 -0.90
CA VAL A 60 -4.19 -11.08 -1.80
C VAL A 60 -4.18 -9.88 -2.73
N ASP A 61 -2.99 -9.36 -2.98
CA ASP A 61 -2.72 -8.34 -3.99
C ASP A 61 -3.04 -8.86 -5.39
N HIS A 62 -3.76 -8.05 -6.17
CA HIS A 62 -4.26 -8.48 -7.48
C HIS A 62 -3.13 -8.66 -8.50
N LEU A 63 -2.07 -7.85 -8.41
CA LEU A 63 -0.96 -7.85 -9.36
C LEU A 63 0.05 -8.96 -9.05
N THR A 64 0.52 -9.01 -7.80
CA THR A 64 1.64 -9.86 -7.40
C THR A 64 1.22 -11.17 -6.76
N ARG A 65 -0.06 -11.30 -6.36
CA ARG A 65 -0.59 -12.45 -5.61
C ARG A 65 0.11 -12.69 -4.26
N ALA A 66 0.91 -11.74 -3.77
CA ALA A 66 1.32 -11.70 -2.37
C ALA A 66 0.10 -11.38 -1.49
N TYR A 67 0.21 -11.58 -0.17
CA TYR A 67 -0.83 -11.06 0.72
C TYR A 67 -0.87 -9.53 0.66
N ASN A 68 -2.03 -8.93 0.90
CA ASN A 68 -2.15 -7.48 0.91
C ASN A 68 -1.82 -6.87 2.28
N THR A 69 -1.76 -5.54 2.33
CA THR A 69 -1.48 -4.75 3.55
C THR A 69 -2.43 -5.09 4.70
N ARG A 70 -3.72 -5.35 4.41
CA ARG A 70 -4.70 -5.72 5.44
C ARG A 70 -4.33 -7.04 6.11
N TYR A 71 -4.14 -8.09 5.31
CA TYR A 71 -3.75 -9.40 5.82
C TYR A 71 -2.42 -9.36 6.57
N PHE A 72 -1.47 -8.55 6.08
CA PHE A 72 -0.20 -8.32 6.77
C PHE A 72 -0.39 -7.80 8.19
N HIS A 73 -1.13 -6.70 8.39
CA HIS A 73 -1.31 -6.13 9.73
C HIS A 73 -2.05 -7.07 10.68
N GLU A 74 -3.10 -7.75 10.20
CA GLU A 74 -3.82 -8.75 10.98
C GLU A 74 -2.90 -9.90 11.40
N THR A 75 -2.06 -10.39 10.48
CA THR A 75 -1.10 -11.48 10.74
C THR A 75 0.02 -11.04 11.67
N LEU A 76 0.61 -9.86 11.46
CA LEU A 76 1.69 -9.34 12.31
C LEU A 76 1.23 -9.19 13.76
N LYS A 77 0.02 -8.66 13.97
CA LYS A 77 -0.59 -8.54 15.30
C LYS A 77 -0.76 -9.91 15.97
N ALA A 78 -1.23 -10.91 15.22
CA ALA A 78 -1.42 -12.27 15.73
C ALA A 78 -0.09 -12.95 16.06
N GLU A 79 0.89 -12.89 15.16
CA GLU A 79 2.20 -13.52 15.34
C GLU A 79 3.01 -12.85 16.45
N PHE A 80 2.89 -11.53 16.62
CA PHE A 80 3.50 -10.83 17.75
C PHE A 80 2.94 -11.31 19.09
N ALA A 81 1.62 -11.44 19.20
CA ALA A 81 0.99 -11.97 20.41
C ALA A 81 1.40 -13.43 20.67
N ASN A 82 1.52 -14.25 19.62
CA ASN A 82 1.98 -15.64 19.73
C ASN A 82 3.45 -15.71 20.20
N ALA A 83 4.32 -14.91 19.62
CA ALA A 83 5.73 -14.82 19.98
C ALA A 83 5.92 -14.48 21.46
N ALA A 84 5.19 -13.46 21.95
CA ALA A 84 5.19 -13.08 23.35
C ALA A 84 4.65 -14.20 24.26
N ARG A 85 3.53 -14.83 23.88
CA ARG A 85 2.90 -15.89 24.68
C ARG A 85 3.77 -17.14 24.83
N TYR A 86 4.51 -17.51 23.79
CA TYR A 86 5.31 -18.73 23.76
C TYR A 86 6.81 -18.50 23.96
N GLU A 87 7.22 -17.26 24.25
CA GLU A 87 8.63 -16.86 24.41
C GLU A 87 9.49 -17.27 23.20
N ARG A 88 8.99 -17.00 22.00
CA ARG A 88 9.70 -17.32 20.75
C ARG A 88 10.05 -16.06 19.98
N PRO A 89 11.21 -16.02 19.31
CA PRO A 89 11.59 -14.85 18.56
C PRO A 89 10.70 -14.65 17.33
N LEU A 90 10.42 -13.40 16.99
CA LEU A 90 9.73 -13.00 15.78
C LEU A 90 10.60 -11.99 15.04
N ALA A 91 10.89 -12.28 13.77
CA ALA A 91 11.57 -11.34 12.88
C ALA A 91 10.59 -10.79 11.84
N LEU A 92 10.77 -9.52 11.51
CA LEU A 92 10.03 -8.78 10.52
C LEU A 92 11.03 -8.16 9.54
N ILE A 93 10.78 -8.36 8.25
CA ILE A 93 11.55 -7.75 7.17
C ILE A 93 10.64 -6.80 6.41
N LEU A 94 11.13 -5.60 6.11
CA LEU A 94 10.49 -4.65 5.20
C LEU A 94 11.47 -4.32 4.08
N LEU A 95 11.04 -4.43 2.84
CA LEU A 95 11.88 -4.20 1.65
C LEU A 95 11.19 -3.25 0.68
N ASP A 96 12.00 -2.42 0.03
CA ASP A 96 11.57 -1.41 -0.93
C ASP A 96 12.46 -1.48 -2.18
N LEU A 97 11.84 -1.34 -3.36
CA LEU A 97 12.54 -1.35 -4.63
C LEU A 97 13.19 0.00 -4.90
N ASP A 98 14.52 0.01 -4.92
CA ASP A 98 15.30 1.22 -5.11
C ASP A 98 15.01 1.84 -6.49
N HIS A 99 14.62 3.12 -6.48
CA HIS A 99 14.36 3.90 -7.69
C HIS A 99 13.23 3.32 -8.58
N PHE A 100 12.25 2.61 -8.01
CA PHE A 100 11.16 2.00 -8.79
C PHE A 100 10.38 3.01 -9.65
N LYS A 101 10.17 4.24 -9.13
CA LYS A 101 9.60 5.32 -9.94
C LYS A 101 10.36 5.58 -11.24
N GLN A 102 11.69 5.57 -11.23
CA GLN A 102 12.50 5.77 -12.45
C GLN A 102 12.31 4.64 -13.46
N VAL A 103 12.07 3.41 -12.99
CA VAL A 103 11.74 2.28 -13.87
C VAL A 103 10.43 2.54 -14.60
N ASN A 104 9.40 2.98 -13.87
CA ASN A 104 8.11 3.33 -14.46
C ASN A 104 8.23 4.51 -15.43
N ASP A 105 8.96 5.55 -15.05
CA ASP A 105 9.14 6.75 -15.88
C ASP A 105 9.93 6.45 -17.16
N THR A 106 10.85 5.47 -17.13
CA THR A 106 11.72 5.11 -18.28
C THR A 106 11.09 4.05 -19.18
N HIS A 107 10.45 3.03 -18.62
CA HIS A 107 9.99 1.83 -19.34
C HIS A 107 8.46 1.67 -19.33
N GLY A 108 7.74 2.57 -18.66
CA GLY A 108 6.30 2.51 -18.50
C GLY A 108 5.84 1.57 -17.38
N HIS A 109 4.61 1.76 -16.93
CA HIS A 109 3.99 0.94 -15.89
C HIS A 109 4.00 -0.58 -16.15
N PRO A 110 3.79 -1.08 -17.40
CA PRO A 110 3.87 -2.52 -17.66
C PRO A 110 5.23 -3.14 -17.31
N ALA A 111 6.33 -2.38 -17.45
CA ALA A 111 7.66 -2.83 -17.03
C ALA A 111 7.79 -2.87 -15.50
N GLY A 112 7.23 -1.87 -14.79
CA GLY A 112 7.15 -1.88 -13.34
C GLY A 112 6.36 -3.06 -12.79
N ASP A 113 5.26 -3.43 -13.44
CA ASP A 113 4.45 -4.58 -13.08
C ASP A 113 5.25 -5.90 -13.16
N GLU A 114 6.04 -6.09 -14.22
CA GLU A 114 6.91 -7.27 -14.36
C GLU A 114 8.02 -7.29 -13.31
N VAL A 115 8.56 -6.12 -12.95
CA VAL A 115 9.52 -5.99 -11.86
C VAL A 115 8.91 -6.42 -10.52
N LEU A 116 7.72 -5.94 -10.18
CA LEU A 116 7.03 -6.30 -8.94
C LEU A 116 6.73 -7.80 -8.86
N LYS A 117 6.23 -8.39 -9.96
CA LYS A 117 5.99 -9.85 -10.05
C LYS A 117 7.28 -10.63 -9.85
N SER A 118 8.37 -10.22 -10.50
CA SER A 118 9.66 -10.89 -10.40
C SER A 118 10.23 -10.85 -8.98
N VAL A 119 10.12 -9.71 -8.29
CA VAL A 119 10.55 -9.61 -6.89
C VAL A 119 9.72 -10.54 -6.00
N VAL A 120 8.40 -10.59 -6.15
CA VAL A 120 7.56 -11.51 -5.36
C VAL A 120 7.89 -12.96 -5.63
N GLU A 121 8.14 -13.36 -6.88
CA GLU A 121 8.60 -14.72 -7.19
C GLU A 121 9.93 -15.06 -6.50
N ILE A 122 10.88 -14.13 -6.52
CA ILE A 122 12.19 -14.30 -5.86
C ILE A 122 11.98 -14.50 -4.36
N VAL A 123 11.25 -13.58 -3.70
CA VAL A 123 11.04 -13.67 -2.25
C VAL A 123 10.28 -14.94 -1.90
N ARG A 124 9.22 -15.27 -2.65
CA ARG A 124 8.42 -16.49 -2.46
C ARG A 124 9.25 -17.77 -2.56
N SER A 125 10.28 -17.80 -3.40
CA SER A 125 11.20 -18.95 -3.52
C SER A 125 12.19 -19.10 -2.35
N LEU A 126 12.34 -18.06 -1.53
CA LEU A 126 13.32 -18.00 -0.44
C LEU A 126 12.69 -18.16 0.94
N VAL A 127 11.43 -17.75 1.10
CA VAL A 127 10.64 -17.88 2.33
C VAL A 127 10.15 -19.33 2.51
N ARG A 128 9.96 -19.75 3.77
CA ARG A 128 9.38 -21.07 4.10
C ARG A 128 7.85 -20.97 4.21
N SER A 129 7.18 -22.11 4.30
CA SER A 129 5.71 -22.20 4.38
C SER A 129 5.09 -21.47 5.59
N GLY A 130 5.84 -21.32 6.68
CA GLY A 130 5.39 -20.60 7.89
C GLY A 130 5.63 -19.09 7.86
N ASP A 131 6.32 -18.57 6.84
CA ASP A 131 6.54 -17.14 6.70
C ASP A 131 5.40 -16.50 5.89
N THR A 132 5.11 -15.23 6.16
CA THR A 132 4.09 -14.47 5.41
C THR A 132 4.74 -13.42 4.55
N LEU A 133 4.61 -13.54 3.22
CA LEU A 133 5.00 -12.50 2.25
C LEU A 133 3.79 -11.64 1.88
N ALA A 134 3.89 -10.35 2.12
CA ALA A 134 2.87 -9.38 1.77
C ALA A 134 3.43 -8.20 0.96
N ARG A 135 2.60 -7.59 0.13
CA ARG A 135 2.81 -6.27 -0.47
C ARG A 135 2.09 -5.25 0.40
N VAL A 136 2.85 -4.39 1.05
CA VAL A 136 2.32 -3.43 2.04
C VAL A 136 2.14 -2.03 1.47
N GLY A 137 2.86 -1.71 0.39
CA GLY A 137 2.77 -0.44 -0.35
C GLY A 137 2.91 -0.64 -1.86
N GLY A 138 3.07 0.47 -2.58
CA GLY A 138 3.20 0.46 -4.05
C GLY A 138 4.42 -0.36 -4.51
N GLU A 139 5.57 -0.14 -3.90
CA GLU A 139 6.84 -0.81 -4.21
C GLU A 139 7.47 -1.49 -2.99
N GLU A 140 6.66 -1.68 -1.94
CA GLU A 140 7.10 -2.17 -0.63
C GLU A 140 6.49 -3.53 -0.31
N PHE A 141 7.35 -4.44 0.15
CA PHE A 141 6.97 -5.78 0.59
C PHE A 141 7.46 -6.05 2.00
N ALA A 142 6.73 -6.89 2.71
CA ALA A 142 7.08 -7.32 4.05
C ALA A 142 7.11 -8.84 4.16
N VAL A 143 7.99 -9.35 5.01
CA VAL A 143 8.06 -10.77 5.37
C VAL A 143 7.96 -10.90 6.89
N ILE A 144 6.94 -11.60 7.37
CA ILE A 144 6.80 -11.99 8.78
C ILE A 144 7.41 -13.38 8.95
N MET A 145 8.33 -13.54 9.90
CA MET A 145 9.05 -14.78 10.16
C MET A 145 8.84 -15.25 11.61
N PRO A 146 7.79 -16.04 11.89
CA PRO A 146 7.54 -16.56 13.23
C PRO A 146 8.64 -17.54 13.68
N ASN A 147 9.06 -17.52 14.94
CA ASN A 147 10.14 -18.38 15.45
C ASN A 147 11.48 -18.14 14.73
N SER A 148 11.80 -16.88 14.44
CA SER A 148 13.06 -16.46 13.81
C SER A 148 13.63 -15.26 14.54
N ASP A 149 14.93 -15.30 14.80
CA ASP A 149 15.69 -14.23 15.44
C ASP A 149 16.24 -13.22 14.41
N SER A 150 16.87 -12.16 14.91
CA SER A 150 17.53 -11.13 14.11
C SER A 150 18.55 -11.69 13.12
N ALA A 151 19.31 -12.71 13.49
CA ALA A 151 20.32 -13.32 12.62
C ALA A 151 19.68 -14.06 11.44
N ALA A 152 18.62 -14.83 11.69
CA ALA A 152 17.82 -15.49 10.66
C ALA A 152 17.14 -14.46 9.73
N GLY A 153 16.56 -13.40 10.30
CA GLY A 153 15.97 -12.29 9.55
C GLY A 153 16.99 -11.61 8.63
N PHE A 154 18.17 -11.26 9.16
CA PHE A 154 19.26 -10.67 8.40
C PHE A 154 19.75 -11.60 7.27
N ALA A 155 19.92 -12.89 7.55
CA ALA A 155 20.37 -13.85 6.56
C ALA A 155 19.37 -14.01 5.40
N LEU A 156 18.07 -14.03 5.67
CA LEU A 156 17.05 -14.04 4.63
C LEU A 156 17.02 -12.72 3.85
N ALA A 157 17.10 -11.58 4.54
CA ALA A 157 17.12 -10.25 3.92
C ALA A 157 18.30 -10.10 2.95
N GLU A 158 19.51 -10.49 3.33
CA GLU A 158 20.69 -10.46 2.46
C GLU A 158 20.53 -11.41 1.26
N ARG A 159 19.98 -12.61 1.48
CA ARG A 159 19.68 -13.54 0.39
C ARG A 159 18.70 -12.94 -0.62
N ILE A 160 17.64 -12.29 -0.14
CA ILE A 160 16.65 -11.59 -0.99
C ILE A 160 17.37 -10.50 -1.79
N ARG A 161 18.08 -9.60 -1.11
CA ARG A 161 18.79 -8.47 -1.74
C ARG A 161 19.74 -8.93 -2.84
N LEU A 162 20.58 -9.91 -2.54
CA LEU A 162 21.53 -10.48 -3.49
C LEU A 162 20.80 -11.16 -4.66
N ARG A 163 19.73 -11.92 -4.42
CA ARG A 163 19.00 -12.60 -5.49
C ARG A 163 18.27 -11.66 -6.42
N VAL A 164 17.68 -10.59 -5.90
CA VAL A 164 17.05 -9.54 -6.71
C VAL A 164 18.10 -8.89 -7.61
N LYS A 165 19.25 -8.50 -7.04
CA LYS A 165 20.36 -7.90 -7.79
C LYS A 165 20.95 -8.82 -8.87
N GLN A 166 20.94 -10.13 -8.65
CA GLN A 166 21.52 -11.13 -9.57
C GLN A 166 20.56 -11.64 -10.64
N ARG A 167 19.25 -11.33 -10.57
CA ARG A 167 18.24 -11.82 -11.51
C ARG A 167 17.63 -10.65 -12.30
N PRO A 168 18.22 -10.29 -13.45
CA PRO A 168 17.62 -9.29 -14.33
C PRO A 168 16.20 -9.68 -14.75
N VAL A 169 15.27 -8.73 -14.65
CA VAL A 169 13.87 -8.87 -15.02
C VAL A 169 13.75 -8.68 -16.52
N ALA A 170 13.07 -9.60 -17.21
CA ALA A 170 12.73 -9.43 -18.62
C ALA A 170 11.57 -8.45 -18.75
N LEU A 171 11.68 -7.51 -19.69
CA LEU A 171 10.69 -6.48 -19.93
C LEU A 171 9.82 -6.81 -21.17
N PRO A 172 8.60 -6.26 -21.27
CA PRO A 172 7.72 -6.49 -22.41
C PRO A 172 8.30 -6.07 -23.78
N ASP A 173 9.22 -5.10 -23.78
CA ASP A 173 9.94 -4.61 -24.97
C ASP A 173 11.12 -5.50 -25.38
N GLY A 174 11.35 -6.62 -24.68
CA GLY A 174 12.47 -7.53 -24.90
C GLY A 174 13.76 -7.12 -24.19
N GLY A 175 13.77 -5.99 -23.48
CA GLY A 175 14.87 -5.53 -22.66
C GLY A 175 15.03 -6.34 -21.37
N ARG A 176 16.12 -6.06 -20.64
CA ARG A 176 16.33 -6.58 -19.29
C ARG A 176 16.78 -5.47 -18.36
N ILE A 177 16.21 -5.44 -17.16
CA ILE A 177 16.56 -4.46 -16.14
C ILE A 177 17.06 -5.16 -14.87
N THR A 178 18.10 -4.59 -14.26
CA THR A 178 18.56 -5.02 -12.94
C THR A 178 18.01 -4.06 -11.89
N ILE A 179 17.34 -4.60 -10.88
CA ILE A 179 16.73 -3.84 -9.80
C ILE A 179 17.54 -4.10 -8.52
N ARG A 180 17.55 -3.12 -7.61
CA ARG A 180 18.12 -3.24 -6.28
C ARG A 180 17.03 -3.01 -5.25
N VAL A 181 17.24 -3.52 -4.05
CA VAL A 181 16.31 -3.34 -2.94
C VAL A 181 17.06 -2.88 -1.71
N SER A 182 16.46 -1.95 -0.98
CA SER A 182 16.85 -1.63 0.39
C SER A 182 15.96 -2.41 1.34
N VAL A 183 16.54 -2.89 2.44
CA VAL A 183 15.85 -3.80 3.36
C VAL A 183 16.09 -3.39 4.82
N GLY A 184 15.01 -3.22 5.58
CA GLY A 184 15.02 -3.14 7.03
C GLY A 184 14.68 -4.49 7.66
N VAL A 185 15.30 -4.81 8.79
CA VAL A 185 15.01 -6.00 9.60
C VAL A 185 14.81 -5.58 11.04
N ALA A 186 13.72 -6.00 11.68
CA ALA A 186 13.53 -5.85 13.11
C ALA A 186 13.15 -7.20 13.71
N ALA A 187 13.61 -7.50 14.94
CA ALA A 187 13.31 -8.78 15.57
C ALA A 187 13.28 -8.66 17.09
N THR A 188 12.35 -9.39 17.71
CA THR A 188 12.05 -9.27 19.16
C THR A 188 13.19 -9.74 20.07
N ASP A 189 14.20 -10.44 19.57
CA ASP A 189 15.41 -10.84 20.31
C ASP A 189 16.44 -9.70 20.46
N LYS A 190 16.36 -8.66 19.62
CA LYS A 190 17.28 -7.52 19.63
C LYS A 190 16.66 -6.25 20.20
N MET A 191 15.38 -6.27 20.49
CA MET A 191 14.66 -5.09 20.94
C MET A 191 13.55 -5.45 21.91
N GLU A 192 13.48 -4.69 23.00
CA GLU A 192 12.35 -4.72 23.91
C GLU A 192 11.22 -3.88 23.29
N VAL A 193 10.27 -4.57 22.66
CA VAL A 193 9.08 -3.96 22.06
C VAL A 193 7.83 -4.49 22.75
N GLU A 194 7.00 -3.58 23.25
CA GLU A 194 5.76 -3.95 23.94
C GLU A 194 4.60 -4.19 22.96
N THR A 195 4.72 -3.70 21.72
CA THR A 195 3.63 -3.73 20.73
C THR A 195 4.11 -4.08 19.34
N PHE A 196 3.24 -4.71 18.55
CA PHE A 196 3.50 -5.00 17.14
C PHE A 196 3.71 -3.73 16.30
N THR A 197 3.11 -2.60 16.71
CA THR A 197 3.31 -1.29 16.09
C THR A 197 4.71 -0.76 16.33
N ALA A 198 5.29 -0.96 17.52
CA ALA A 198 6.67 -0.60 17.80
C ALA A 198 7.67 -1.47 16.99
N LEU A 199 7.38 -2.76 16.83
CA LEU A 199 8.15 -3.63 15.94
C LEU A 199 8.10 -3.16 14.48
N PHE A 200 6.92 -2.75 14.00
CA PHE A 200 6.76 -2.21 12.66
C PHE A 200 7.49 -0.87 12.47
N ALA A 201 7.40 0.05 13.44
CA ALA A 201 8.12 1.32 13.39
C ALA A 201 9.64 1.10 13.29
N ALA A 202 10.19 0.15 14.07
CA ALA A 202 11.62 -0.12 14.02
C ALA A 202 12.10 -0.74 12.70
N VAL A 203 11.29 -1.58 12.03
CA VAL A 203 11.66 -2.10 10.71
C VAL A 203 11.61 -1.00 9.66
N ASP A 204 10.67 -0.06 9.79
CA ASP A 204 10.56 1.12 8.93
C ASP A 204 11.76 2.05 9.09
N ASP A 205 12.15 2.36 10.33
CA ASP A 205 13.36 3.14 10.64
C ASP A 205 14.62 2.48 10.07
N ALA A 206 14.73 1.15 10.20
CA ALA A 206 15.84 0.39 9.62
C ALA A 206 15.86 0.48 8.08
N LEU A 207 14.70 0.35 7.43
CA LEU A 207 14.59 0.50 5.98
C LEU A 207 14.94 1.94 5.54
N TYR A 208 14.47 2.94 6.29
CA TYR A 208 14.81 4.33 6.05
C TYR A 208 16.33 4.56 6.17
N ALA A 209 16.96 4.01 7.21
CA ALA A 209 18.42 4.06 7.37
C ALA A 209 19.15 3.36 6.21
N ALA A 210 18.63 2.24 5.69
CA ALA A 210 19.18 1.57 4.52
C ALA A 210 19.12 2.48 3.28
N LYS A 211 17.99 3.16 3.05
CA LYS A 211 17.82 4.12 1.95
C LYS A 211 18.76 5.31 2.09
N GLN A 212 18.93 5.86 3.30
CA GLN A 212 19.79 7.01 3.56
C GLN A 212 21.28 6.69 3.47
N ALA A 213 21.68 5.49 3.88
CA ALA A 213 23.09 5.09 3.84
C ALA A 213 23.58 4.75 2.41
N GLY A 214 22.74 4.91 1.38
CA GLY A 214 23.10 4.72 -0.02
C GLY A 214 22.44 3.52 -0.69
N ARG A 215 21.35 2.98 -0.12
CA ARG A 215 20.53 1.91 -0.70
C ARG A 215 21.27 0.58 -0.90
N ASP A 216 20.64 -0.39 -1.56
CA ASP A 216 21.18 -1.73 -1.88
C ASP A 216 21.87 -2.40 -0.68
N ARG A 217 21.19 -2.40 0.47
CA ARG A 217 21.71 -2.95 1.72
C ARG A 217 20.61 -3.39 2.67
N VAL A 218 21.02 -4.21 3.62
CA VAL A 218 20.22 -4.59 4.78
C VAL A 218 20.68 -3.80 5.99
N VAL A 219 19.72 -3.24 6.74
CA VAL A 219 19.96 -2.67 8.07
C VAL A 219 19.09 -3.42 9.07
N VAL A 220 19.70 -3.81 10.19
CA VAL A 220 18.97 -4.43 11.31
C VAL A 220 18.71 -3.34 12.34
N ALA A 221 17.45 -3.20 12.74
CA ALA A 221 17.05 -2.38 13.86
C ALA A 221 17.77 -2.86 15.11
N ASP A 222 18.50 -1.94 15.74
CA ASP A 222 19.18 -2.20 17.00
C ASP A 222 18.59 -1.30 18.08
N HIS A 223 18.64 -1.79 19.33
CA HIS A 223 18.06 -1.15 20.50
C HIS A 223 18.58 0.29 20.73
N SER A 224 19.73 0.61 20.12
CA SER A 224 20.38 1.92 20.19
C SER A 224 19.61 3.06 19.51
N GLY A 225 18.71 2.77 18.57
CA GLY A 225 17.96 3.79 17.81
C GLY A 225 16.63 4.21 18.45
N ALA A 226 15.94 3.29 19.13
CA ALA A 226 14.65 3.57 19.75
C ALA A 226 14.76 4.57 20.92
N ALA A 227 15.88 4.52 21.66
CA ALA A 227 16.17 5.52 22.69
C ALA A 227 16.42 6.92 22.09
N LEU A 228 17.00 7.02 20.89
CA LEU A 228 17.25 8.28 20.19
C LEU A 228 15.99 8.83 19.50
N ALA A 229 15.13 7.96 18.96
CA ALA A 229 13.82 8.34 18.43
C ALA A 229 12.85 8.79 19.52
N ALA A 230 12.83 8.11 20.68
CA ALA A 230 12.06 8.53 21.85
C ALA A 230 12.57 9.88 22.44
N LEU A 231 13.87 10.16 22.34
CA LEU A 231 14.44 11.47 22.69
C LEU A 231 14.16 12.56 21.63
N ALA A 232 13.97 12.18 20.36
CA ALA A 232 13.61 13.10 19.29
C ALA A 232 12.12 13.49 19.33
N ASP A 233 11.23 12.57 19.70
CA ASP A 233 9.78 12.82 19.77
C ASP A 233 9.41 13.73 20.97
N ASP A 234 10.12 13.62 22.09
CA ASP A 234 9.97 14.52 23.26
C ASP A 234 10.37 15.97 22.95
N SER A 235 11.24 16.19 21.96
CA SER A 235 11.63 17.54 21.53
C SER A 235 10.55 18.24 20.67
N HIS A 236 9.81 17.48 19.86
CA HIS A 236 8.70 18.01 19.05
C HIS A 236 7.42 18.21 19.86
N ALA A 237 7.13 17.31 20.81
CA ALA A 237 6.01 17.46 21.74
C ALA A 237 6.17 18.68 22.66
N ARG A 238 7.37 18.90 23.21
CA ARG A 238 7.66 20.07 24.07
C ARG A 238 7.64 21.39 23.30
N THR A 239 8.07 21.39 22.04
CA THR A 239 8.02 22.60 21.19
C THR A 239 6.59 22.96 20.79
N ALA A 240 5.72 21.95 20.57
CA ALA A 240 4.30 22.16 20.28
C ALA A 240 3.52 22.62 21.52
N GLU A 241 3.73 22.01 22.69
CA GLU A 241 3.10 22.45 23.95
C GLU A 241 3.57 23.84 24.38
N GLN A 242 4.85 24.19 24.21
CA GLN A 242 5.35 25.53 24.50
C GLN A 242 4.78 26.58 23.53
N ALA A 243 4.68 26.26 22.23
CA ALA A 243 4.07 27.15 21.24
C ALA A 243 2.56 27.35 21.47
N GLU A 244 1.86 26.32 21.93
CA GLU A 244 0.44 26.39 22.28
C GLU A 244 0.21 27.19 23.57
N GLN A 245 1.03 26.98 24.61
CA GLN A 245 0.97 27.77 25.85
C GLN A 245 1.36 29.25 25.64
N GLU A 246 2.29 29.57 24.76
CA GLU A 246 2.62 30.95 24.39
C GLU A 246 1.50 31.62 23.58
N ASN A 247 0.85 30.90 22.67
CA ASN A 247 -0.31 31.41 21.93
C ASN A 247 -1.52 31.64 22.85
N ILE A 248 -1.76 30.74 23.80
CA ILE A 248 -2.81 30.89 24.81
C ILE A 248 -2.50 32.11 25.70
N LYS A 249 -1.27 32.28 26.19
CA LYS A 249 -0.89 33.48 26.97
C LYS A 249 -1.02 34.78 26.18
N ARG A 250 -0.70 34.81 24.89
CA ARG A 250 -0.91 35.99 24.02
C ARG A 250 -2.39 36.28 23.79
N ALA A 251 -3.21 35.25 23.62
CA ALA A 251 -4.66 35.40 23.43
C ALA A 251 -5.37 35.92 24.69
N TYR A 252 -4.96 35.47 25.88
CA TYR A 252 -5.55 35.92 27.15
C TYR A 252 -4.93 37.21 27.70
N GLY A 253 -3.67 37.53 27.37
CA GLY A 253 -3.03 38.80 27.76
C GLY A 253 -3.52 40.03 26.99
N ALA A 254 -4.21 39.85 25.86
CA ALA A 254 -4.76 40.93 25.03
C ALA A 254 -6.22 41.29 25.38
N MET A 255 -6.80 40.71 26.43
CA MET A 255 -8.18 40.95 26.87
C MET A 255 -8.29 41.80 28.16
N ASP A 256 -7.18 42.16 28.79
CA ASP A 256 -7.12 42.95 30.04
C ASP A 256 -6.45 44.34 29.88
N GLU A 257 -6.34 44.86 28.65
CA GLU A 257 -6.04 46.28 28.35
C GLU A 257 -7.17 46.90 27.52
#